data_AF-A0AAV8WLQ2-F1
#
_entry.id   AF-A0AAV8WLQ2-F1
#
_cell.length_a   1.000
_cell.length_b   1.000
_cell.length_c   1.000
_cell.angle_alpha   90.00
_cell.angle_beta   90.00
_cell.angle_gamma   90.00
#
_symmetry.space_group_name_H-M   'P 1'
#
loop_
_entity.id
_entity.type
_entity.pdbx_description
1 polymer ?
#
loop_
_entity_poly.entity_id
_entity_poly.type
_entity_poly.pdbx_seq_one_letter_code
_entity_poly.pdbx_strand_id
1 'polypeptide(L)'
;MQMQDRSMKLKSHLSTQAEIDTAAALRAELEIELQNKKQCSCQPYECTQLTLDGYKFCLKHILQDKNSPFKQCSFVYTNNGKRCQLPAPRGDKKDYG
;
A
#
# COMPACT_ATOMS: atom_id res chain seq x y z
N MET A 1 55.09 -21.09 18.33
CA MET A 1 53.67 -21.46 18.37
C MET A 1 52.84 -20.17 18.32
N GLN A 2 51.88 -20.09 17.39
CA GLN A 2 50.81 -19.08 17.25
C GLN A 2 51.16 -17.61 16.95
N MET A 3 51.23 -17.28 15.65
CA MET A 3 51.12 -15.90 15.13
C MET A 3 50.17 -15.79 13.91
N GLN A 4 49.27 -16.78 13.68
CA GLN A 4 48.48 -16.85 12.43
C GLN A 4 46.94 -16.89 12.60
N ASP A 5 46.40 -16.73 13.81
CA ASP A 5 44.94 -16.82 14.03
C ASP A 5 44.17 -15.50 13.85
N ARG A 6 44.88 -14.35 13.81
CA ARG A 6 44.23 -13.02 13.77
C ARG A 6 43.68 -12.64 12.38
N SER A 7 44.20 -13.25 11.31
CA SER A 7 43.86 -12.90 9.93
C SER A 7 42.55 -13.50 9.42
N MET A 8 41.97 -14.47 10.15
CA MET A 8 40.73 -15.15 9.74
C MET A 8 39.46 -14.57 10.37
N LYS A 9 39.57 -13.85 11.51
CA LYS A 9 38.43 -13.18 12.17
C LYS A 9 37.98 -11.88 11.51
N LEU A 10 38.87 -11.16 10.81
CA LEU A 10 38.51 -9.91 10.13
C LEU A 10 37.64 -10.16 8.88
N LYS A 11 37.88 -11.25 8.16
CA LYS A 11 37.16 -11.54 6.89
C LYS A 11 35.74 -12.08 7.13
N SER A 12 35.52 -12.81 8.22
CA SER A 12 34.20 -13.35 8.59
C SER A 12 33.28 -12.31 9.22
N HIS A 13 33.83 -11.27 9.88
CA HIS A 13 33.04 -10.21 10.52
C HIS A 13 32.54 -9.14 9.53
N LEU A 14 33.29 -8.85 8.46
CA LEU A 14 32.85 -7.90 7.43
C LEU A 14 31.74 -8.46 6.54
N SER A 15 31.74 -9.77 6.30
CA SER A 15 30.71 -10.43 5.48
C SER A 15 29.33 -10.40 6.16
N THR A 16 29.26 -10.32 7.49
CA THR A 16 28.01 -10.23 8.24
C THR A 16 27.63 -8.79 8.61
N GLN A 17 28.57 -7.87 8.82
CA GLN A 17 28.24 -6.49 9.19
C GLN A 17 27.50 -5.74 8.07
N ALA A 18 27.96 -5.87 6.83
CA ALA A 18 27.27 -5.28 5.69
C ALA A 18 25.86 -5.87 5.50
N GLU A 19 25.69 -7.16 5.76
CA GLU A 19 24.38 -7.85 5.74
C GLU A 19 23.47 -7.38 6.88
N ILE A 20 24.03 -7.10 8.06
CA ILE A 20 23.30 -6.54 9.20
C ILE A 20 22.87 -5.09 8.92
N ASP A 21 23.76 -4.27 8.37
CA ASP A 21 23.49 -2.87 8.05
C ASP A 21 22.44 -2.75 6.94
N THR A 22 22.54 -3.60 5.90
CA THR A 22 21.52 -3.68 4.84
C THR A 22 20.18 -4.21 5.37
N ALA A 23 20.19 -5.19 6.28
CA ALA A 23 18.97 -5.66 6.93
C ALA A 23 18.33 -4.58 7.83
N ALA A 24 19.13 -3.80 8.54
CA ALA A 24 18.65 -2.68 9.34
C ALA A 24 18.02 -1.59 8.45
N ALA A 25 18.67 -1.23 7.34
CA ALA A 25 18.14 -0.30 6.36
C ALA A 25 16.81 -0.80 5.76
N LEU A 26 16.75 -2.08 5.37
CA LEU A 26 15.53 -2.70 4.83
C LEU A 26 14.39 -2.69 5.87
N ARG A 27 14.68 -2.96 7.15
CA ARG A 27 13.69 -2.90 8.22
C ARG A 27 13.13 -1.48 8.40
N ALA A 28 14.00 -0.46 8.36
CA ALA A 28 13.57 0.93 8.48
C ALA A 28 12.67 1.34 7.30
N GLU A 29 13.01 0.95 6.07
CA GLU A 29 12.19 1.19 4.88
C GLU A 29 10.80 0.52 5.00
N LEU A 30 10.76 -0.73 5.46
CA LEU A 30 9.51 -1.47 5.67
C LEU A 30 8.61 -0.82 6.73
N GLU A 31 9.20 -0.25 7.78
CA GLU A 31 8.45 0.45 8.83
C GLU A 31 7.84 1.75 8.30
N ILE A 32 8.58 2.52 7.49
CA ILE A 32 8.07 3.72 6.81
C ILE A 32 6.89 3.34 5.89
N GLU A 33 7.04 2.29 5.10
CA GLU A 33 6.00 1.80 4.19
C GLU A 33 4.74 1.36 4.96
N LEU A 34 4.91 0.71 6.12
CA LEU A 34 3.79 0.32 6.97
C LEU A 34 3.07 1.54 7.57
N GLN A 35 3.81 2.57 7.98
CA GLN A 35 3.27 3.81 8.52
C GLN A 35 2.51 4.63 7.44
N ASN A 36 2.94 4.54 6.19
CA ASN A 36 2.28 5.20 5.06
C ASN A 36 0.96 4.54 4.66
N LYS A 37 0.75 3.26 4.99
CA LYS A 37 -0.50 2.54 4.74
C LYS A 37 -1.59 2.99 5.72
N LYS A 38 -2.55 3.77 5.21
CA LYS A 38 -3.68 4.28 6.00
C LYS A 38 -4.89 3.36 5.89
N GLN A 39 -5.65 3.24 6.97
CA GLN A 39 -6.93 2.53 6.99
C GLN A 39 -8.08 3.44 6.55
N CYS A 40 -9.09 2.85 5.92
CA CYS A 40 -10.27 3.54 5.43
C CYS A 40 -11.06 4.20 6.57
N SER A 41 -11.28 5.51 6.48
CA SER A 41 -12.02 6.32 7.46
C SER A 41 -13.55 6.23 7.33
N CYS A 42 -14.08 5.06 6.94
CA CYS A 42 -15.53 4.86 6.81
C CYS A 42 -16.19 4.83 8.19
N GLN A 43 -17.37 5.44 8.33
CA GLN A 43 -18.24 5.37 9.50
C GLN A 43 -19.63 4.83 9.09
N PRO A 44 -20.41 4.19 9.98
CA PRO A 44 -20.20 4.02 11.42
C PRO A 44 -19.33 2.82 11.83
N TYR A 45 -19.04 1.89 10.92
CA TYR A 45 -18.21 0.71 11.21
C TYR A 45 -16.79 0.93 10.71
N GLU A 46 -15.80 0.58 11.54
CA GLU A 46 -14.38 0.64 11.18
C GLU A 46 -14.08 -0.31 10.00
N CYS A 47 -13.57 0.26 8.91
CA CYS A 47 -13.21 -0.50 7.74
C CYS A 47 -11.74 -0.90 7.81
N THR A 48 -11.46 -2.20 7.71
CA THR A 48 -10.10 -2.76 7.76
C THR A 48 -9.34 -2.66 6.43
N GLN A 49 -9.96 -2.11 5.39
CA GLN A 49 -9.33 -1.96 4.08
C GLN A 49 -8.42 -0.73 4.04
N LEU A 50 -7.33 -0.82 3.28
CA LEU A 50 -6.43 0.30 3.07
C LEU A 50 -7.10 1.39 2.22
N THR A 51 -6.70 2.64 2.46
CA THR A 51 -7.12 3.78 1.65
C THR A 51 -6.53 3.70 0.24
N LEU A 52 -7.25 4.26 -0.73
CA LEU A 52 -6.64 4.59 -2.01
C LEU A 52 -5.64 5.74 -1.84
N ASP A 53 -4.59 5.76 -2.66
CA ASP A 53 -3.55 6.79 -2.61
C ASP A 53 -4.15 8.19 -2.77
N GLY A 54 -3.82 9.08 -1.82
CA GLY A 54 -4.34 10.44 -1.77
C GLY A 54 -5.77 10.58 -1.24
N TYR A 55 -6.46 9.48 -0.91
CA TYR A 55 -7.82 9.49 -0.37
C TYR A 55 -7.88 9.00 1.08
N LYS A 56 -9.00 9.27 1.74
CA LYS A 56 -9.28 8.78 3.11
C LYS A 56 -10.06 7.46 3.12
N PHE A 57 -10.46 6.96 1.97
CA PHE A 57 -11.35 5.82 1.83
C PHE A 57 -10.74 4.74 0.93
N CYS A 58 -11.08 3.49 1.21
CA CYS A 58 -10.77 2.37 0.30
C CYS A 58 -11.64 2.44 -0.96
N LEU A 59 -11.33 1.62 -1.96
CA LEU A 59 -12.10 1.56 -3.20
C LEU A 59 -13.61 1.37 -2.95
N LYS A 60 -14.01 0.49 -2.04
CA LYS A 60 -15.43 0.24 -1.74
C LYS A 60 -16.16 1.48 -1.17
N HIS A 61 -15.45 2.31 -0.42
CA HIS A 61 -16.02 3.48 0.27
C HIS A 61 -15.67 4.81 -0.39
N ILE A 62 -14.94 4.81 -1.51
CA ILE A 62 -14.50 6.03 -2.21
C ILE A 62 -15.68 6.94 -2.60
N LEU A 63 -16.87 6.38 -2.80
CA LEU A 63 -18.10 7.13 -3.10
C LEU A 63 -18.57 8.02 -1.94
N GLN A 64 -18.05 7.84 -0.72
CA GLN A 64 -18.29 8.75 0.42
C GLN A 64 -17.52 10.06 0.26
N ASP A 65 -16.41 10.05 -0.49
CA ASP A 65 -15.63 11.24 -0.79
C ASP A 65 -16.22 11.97 -2.00
N LYS A 66 -16.85 13.11 -1.74
CA LYS A 66 -17.44 13.98 -2.76
C LYS A 66 -16.39 14.58 -3.70
N ASN A 67 -15.14 14.70 -3.25
CA ASN A 67 -14.04 15.23 -4.05
C ASN A 67 -13.36 14.13 -4.87
N SER A 68 -13.73 12.87 -4.68
CA SER A 68 -13.14 11.78 -5.45
C SER A 68 -13.59 11.81 -6.92
N PRO A 69 -12.71 11.44 -7.86
CA PRO A 69 -13.04 11.30 -9.27
C PRO A 69 -13.82 9.99 -9.54
N PHE A 70 -14.55 9.48 -8.55
CA PHE A 70 -15.36 8.28 -8.66
C PHE A 70 -16.84 8.63 -8.54
N LYS A 71 -17.67 7.87 -9.25
CA LYS A 71 -19.14 7.88 -9.16
C LYS A 71 -19.66 6.45 -9.14
N GLN A 72 -20.89 6.26 -8.69
CA GLN A 72 -21.53 4.95 -8.79
C GLN A 72 -21.59 4.50 -10.27
N CYS A 73 -21.24 3.23 -10.51
CA CYS A 73 -21.31 2.62 -11.83
C CYS A 73 -22.71 2.80 -12.44
N SER A 74 -22.75 3.18 -13.72
CA SER A 74 -24.00 3.46 -14.43
C SER A 74 -24.70 2.20 -14.95
N PHE A 75 -24.06 1.04 -14.86
CA PHE A 75 -24.65 -0.23 -15.28
C PHE A 75 -25.88 -0.61 -14.44
N VAL A 76 -26.92 -1.11 -15.11
CA VAL A 76 -28.15 -1.61 -14.51
C VAL A 76 -28.30 -3.07 -14.88
N TYR A 77 -28.42 -3.94 -13.88
CA TYR A 77 -28.60 -5.37 -14.10
C TYR A 77 -29.95 -5.64 -14.77
N THR A 78 -29.93 -6.37 -15.88
CA THR A 78 -31.15 -6.71 -16.66
C THR A 78 -32.12 -7.61 -15.89
N ASN A 79 -31.60 -8.47 -15.02
CA ASN A 79 -32.40 -9.44 -14.27
C ASN A 79 -33.28 -8.81 -13.17
N ASN A 80 -32.83 -7.74 -12.53
CA ASN A 80 -33.52 -7.18 -11.36
C ASN A 80 -33.68 -5.65 -11.39
N GLY A 81 -33.25 -4.99 -12.46
CA GLY A 81 -33.31 -3.54 -12.61
C GLY A 81 -32.46 -2.75 -11.61
N LYS A 82 -31.64 -3.40 -10.77
CA LYS A 82 -30.81 -2.70 -9.78
C LYS A 82 -29.60 -2.09 -10.46
N ARG A 83 -29.22 -0.89 -10.02
CA ARG A 83 -27.97 -0.25 -10.42
C ARG A 83 -26.79 -0.90 -9.70
N CYS A 84 -25.68 -1.07 -10.43
CA CYS A 84 -24.41 -1.51 -9.88
C CYS A 84 -23.96 -0.58 -8.73
N GLN A 85 -23.49 -1.15 -7.63
CA GLN A 85 -23.06 -0.40 -6.45
C GLN A 85 -21.55 -0.13 -6.44
N LEU A 86 -20.81 -0.62 -7.44
CA LEU A 86 -19.36 -0.43 -7.52
C LEU A 86 -19.01 1.01 -7.92
N PRO A 87 -17.88 1.54 -7.42
CA PRO A 87 -17.34 2.79 -7.92
C PRO A 87 -16.85 2.61 -9.37
N ALA A 88 -17.03 3.63 -10.18
CA ALA A 88 -16.45 3.77 -11.50
C ALA A 88 -15.83 5.17 -11.60
N PRO A 89 -14.71 5.35 -12.31
CA PRO A 89 -14.18 6.68 -12.61
C PRO A 89 -15.28 7.56 -13.23
N ARG A 90 -15.36 8.81 -12.80
CA ARG A 90 -16.07 9.85 -13.54
C ARG A 90 -15.30 9.94 -14.85
N GLY A 91 -15.90 9.46 -15.94
CA GLY A 91 -15.27 9.48 -17.25
C GLY A 91 -15.01 10.92 -17.69
N ASP A 92 -13.88 11.47 -17.26
CA ASP A 92 -13.12 12.42 -18.02
C ASP A 92 -12.15 11.59 -18.86
N LYS A 93 -12.15 11.83 -20.17
CA LYS A 93 -11.29 11.16 -21.12
C LYS A 93 -9.84 11.33 -20.67
N LYS A 94 -9.26 10.30 -20.05
CA LYS A 94 -7.83 10.08 -20.11
C LYS A 94 -7.62 9.13 -21.26
N ASP A 95 -7.39 9.70 -22.44
CA ASP A 95 -6.68 9.06 -23.53
C ASP A 95 -5.35 8.52 -22.96
N TYR A 96 -5.34 7.27 -22.54
CA TYR A 96 -4.10 6.52 -22.43
C TYR A 96 -3.79 6.07 -23.86
N GLY A 97 -3.10 6.95 -24.59
CA GLY A 97 -2.37 6.59 -25.81
C GLY A 97 -1.16 5.71 -25.50
#